data_AF-A0A924W936-F1
#
_entry.id   AF-A0A924W936-F1
#
_cell.length_a   1.000
_cell.length_b   1.000
_cell.length_c   1.000
_cell.angle_alpha   90.00
_cell.angle_beta   90.00
_cell.angle_gamma   90.00
#
_symmetry.space_group_name_H-M   'P 1'
#
loop_
_entity.id
_entity.type
_entity.pdbx_description
1 polymer ?
#
loop_
_entity_poly.entity_id
_entity_poly.type
_entity_poly.pdbx_seq_one_letter_code
_entity_poly.pdbx_strand_id
1 'polypeptide(L)'
;MFLLFPKSRTITDDRGKSHVISWSANANDESNQHLARRAYAEILESTGHGTGPHATLRTVAFVFGFVVVMLGAIFAFSIASVPRSLTPFLIPVPILGLLLIYMWYKRRSYRPMCQRVAIISIEEGACGACWYDLRQLPPGEDGMLVCPECQAAWLASRVLSSAREMRPGEEPLPKGDASDHKEIESMAKFLAVDLPTPVKDEKGRTFSLVRSRDLRRHAERSEGELRARYLEASASLRSAGMVRRYAAVLGILVFAGLMFTTNASRMTLTSRSPGDWLFLLVMLYGVVYIGLRGIGLFFRTDGVKPARATPLLLARSLCPSCGSSLFDIESNAEGHTVCTQCSAAWKMPATTDMRSVCQPPEMPN
;
A
#
# COMPACT_ATOMS: atom_id res chain seq x y z
N MET A 1 31.07 -4.46 -6.02
CA MET A 1 29.70 -4.64 -5.46
C MET A 1 29.25 -3.46 -4.56
N PHE A 2 29.89 -2.28 -4.63
CA PHE A 2 29.54 -1.07 -3.85
C PHE A 2 28.91 0.08 -4.68
N LEU A 3 28.56 -0.15 -5.95
CA LEU A 3 28.13 0.88 -6.90
C LEU A 3 26.60 0.95 -7.15
N LEU A 4 25.77 0.24 -6.38
CA LEU A 4 24.30 0.16 -6.60
C LEU A 4 23.44 0.89 -5.56
N PHE A 5 24.06 1.68 -4.67
CA PHE A 5 23.33 2.63 -3.82
C PHE A 5 23.28 3.98 -4.54
N PRO A 6 22.10 4.53 -4.89
CA PRO A 6 22.04 5.86 -5.46
C PRO A 6 22.65 6.83 -4.44
N LYS A 7 23.66 7.58 -4.90
CA LYS A 7 24.23 8.77 -4.26
C LYS A 7 23.11 9.59 -3.62
N SER A 8 23.38 10.06 -2.41
CA SER A 8 22.66 11.09 -1.65
C SER A 8 21.45 11.70 -2.36
N ARG A 9 20.26 11.52 -1.78
CA ARG A 9 19.03 12.12 -2.29
C ARG A 9 19.16 13.63 -2.19
N THR A 10 18.97 14.35 -3.29
CA THR A 10 19.04 15.81 -3.27
C THR A 10 17.66 16.44 -3.40
N ILE A 11 17.48 17.57 -2.73
CA ILE A 11 16.39 18.50 -2.93
C ILE A 11 16.93 19.85 -3.38
N THR A 12 16.20 20.54 -4.24
CA THR A 12 16.53 21.91 -4.66
C THR A 12 15.80 22.90 -3.77
N ASP A 13 16.52 23.84 -3.18
CA ASP A 13 15.96 24.93 -2.38
C ASP A 13 15.42 26.08 -3.25
N ASP A 14 14.82 27.10 -2.63
CA ASP A 14 14.22 28.22 -3.38
C ASP A 14 15.26 29.16 -4.02
N ARG A 15 16.55 28.99 -3.70
CA ARG A 15 17.67 29.63 -4.39
C ARG A 15 18.25 28.76 -5.52
N GLY A 16 17.66 27.61 -5.80
CA GLY A 16 18.13 26.68 -6.84
C GLY A 16 19.32 25.80 -6.43
N LYS A 17 19.77 25.86 -5.16
CA LYS A 17 20.87 25.02 -4.66
C LYS A 17 20.37 23.63 -4.30
N SER A 18 21.14 22.61 -4.66
CA SER A 18 20.81 21.22 -4.34
C SER A 18 21.44 20.79 -3.01
N HIS A 19 20.61 20.32 -2.09
CA HIS A 19 20.98 19.89 -0.75
C HIS A 19 20.76 18.40 -0.58
N VAL A 20 21.68 17.71 0.08
CA VAL A 20 21.49 16.31 0.44
C VAL A 20 20.50 16.21 1.58
N ILE A 21 19.48 15.38 1.39
CA ILE A 21 18.47 15.09 2.41
C ILE A 21 19.10 14.25 3.52
N SER A 22 19.09 14.77 4.76
CA SER A 22 19.74 14.20 5.94
C SER A 22 18.79 13.97 7.12
N TRP A 23 17.62 13.36 6.86
CA TRP A 23 16.58 13.10 7.88
C TRP A 23 17.05 12.31 9.12
N SER A 24 18.21 11.64 9.06
CA SER A 24 18.70 10.83 10.17
C SER A 24 19.31 11.63 11.33
N ALA A 25 19.74 12.87 11.10
CA ALA A 25 20.49 13.63 12.11
C ALA A 25 19.63 14.10 13.29
N ASN A 26 18.33 14.32 13.07
CA ASN A 26 17.40 14.88 14.07
C ASN A 26 16.23 13.94 14.45
N ALA A 27 16.29 12.66 14.04
CA ALA A 27 15.22 11.70 14.33
C ALA A 27 15.06 11.37 15.83
N ASN A 28 16.06 11.69 16.66
CA ASN A 28 16.03 11.47 18.11
C ASN A 28 15.34 12.61 18.89
N ASP A 29 15.10 13.77 18.26
CA ASP A 29 14.35 14.85 18.87
C ASP A 29 12.84 14.55 18.80
N GLU A 30 12.20 14.47 19.97
CA GLU A 30 10.79 14.12 20.12
C GLU A 30 9.86 15.10 19.38
N SER A 31 10.26 16.37 19.28
CA SER A 31 9.52 17.40 18.53
C SER A 31 9.48 17.10 17.02
N ASN A 32 10.58 16.54 16.49
CA ASN A 32 10.72 16.16 15.08
C ASN A 32 10.09 14.80 14.77
N GLN A 33 9.98 13.90 15.75
CA GLN A 33 9.31 12.61 15.54
C GLN A 33 7.83 12.75 15.21
N HIS A 34 7.14 13.73 15.81
CA HIS A 34 5.74 14.03 15.48
C HIS A 34 5.60 14.51 14.01
N LEU A 35 6.47 15.43 13.59
CA LEU A 35 6.51 15.95 12.22
C LEU A 35 6.85 14.84 11.22
N ALA A 36 7.77 13.95 11.59
CA ALA A 36 8.11 12.75 10.84
C ALA A 36 6.89 11.87 10.59
N ARG A 37 6.15 11.58 11.67
CA ARG A 37 4.98 10.70 11.65
C ARG A 37 3.86 11.34 10.85
N ARG A 38 3.65 12.65 10.97
CA ARG A 38 2.63 13.39 10.21
C ARG A 38 2.98 13.48 8.73
N ALA A 39 4.19 13.91 8.38
CA ALA A 39 4.65 13.91 6.99
C ALA A 39 4.59 12.50 6.39
N TYR A 40 4.95 11.47 7.14
CA TYR A 40 4.82 10.09 6.70
C TYR A 40 3.34 9.65 6.55
N ALA A 41 2.46 10.05 7.46
CA ALA A 41 1.01 9.79 7.39
C ALA A 41 0.36 10.52 6.21
N GLU A 42 0.72 11.77 5.96
CA GLU A 42 0.21 12.58 4.85
C GLU A 42 0.81 12.15 3.52
N ILE A 43 2.06 11.69 3.48
CA ILE A 43 2.60 10.96 2.32
C ILE A 43 1.80 9.68 2.11
N LEU A 44 1.50 8.91 3.16
CA LEU A 44 0.68 7.69 3.06
C LEU A 44 -0.75 7.97 2.60
N GLU A 45 -1.33 9.11 2.98
CA GLU A 45 -2.68 9.55 2.59
C GLU A 45 -2.71 10.16 1.19
N SER A 46 -1.80 11.10 0.88
CA SER A 46 -1.68 11.79 -0.42
C SER A 46 -1.09 10.92 -1.53
N THR A 47 -0.36 9.86 -1.18
CA THR A 47 -0.03 8.82 -2.17
C THR A 47 -1.21 7.92 -2.48
N GLY A 48 -2.36 8.17 -1.85
CA GLY A 48 -3.52 7.31 -1.91
C GLY A 48 -3.13 6.02 -1.24
N HIS A 49 -3.71 5.76 -0.10
CA HIS A 49 -3.59 4.48 0.54
C HIS A 49 -3.94 3.41 -0.52
N GLY A 50 -2.87 2.80 -1.10
CA GLY A 50 -2.64 1.67 -2.03
C GLY A 50 -2.58 1.84 -3.56
N THR A 51 -2.34 3.02 -4.13
CA THR A 51 -1.53 3.07 -5.38
C THR A 51 -0.55 4.23 -5.36
N GLY A 52 0.41 4.18 -4.43
CA GLY A 52 1.69 4.79 -4.77
C GLY A 52 2.17 4.16 -6.10
N PRO A 53 2.69 4.93 -7.08
CA PRO A 53 3.32 4.39 -8.29
C PRO A 53 4.41 3.37 -7.96
N HIS A 54 4.82 3.25 -6.70
CA HIS A 54 5.74 2.25 -6.21
C HIS A 54 5.19 0.82 -6.14
N ALA A 55 3.89 0.65 -5.89
CA ALA A 55 3.25 -0.66 -5.77
C ALA A 55 2.58 -1.08 -7.09
N THR A 56 1.94 -0.12 -7.78
CA THR A 56 1.44 -0.30 -9.15
C THR A 56 2.59 -0.63 -10.10
N LEU A 57 3.72 0.08 -10.02
CA LEU A 57 4.83 -0.14 -10.93
C LEU A 57 5.79 -1.25 -10.50
N ARG A 58 5.84 -1.65 -9.22
CA ARG A 58 6.48 -2.92 -8.84
C ARG A 58 5.73 -4.11 -9.43
N THR A 59 4.40 -4.07 -9.37
CA THR A 59 3.60 -5.16 -9.91
C THR A 59 3.51 -5.10 -11.43
N VAL A 60 3.50 -3.92 -12.06
CA VAL A 60 3.67 -3.80 -13.53
C VAL A 60 5.08 -4.21 -13.96
N ALA A 61 6.16 -3.82 -13.28
CA ALA A 61 7.50 -4.31 -13.57
C ALA A 61 7.65 -5.82 -13.31
N PHE A 62 6.89 -6.36 -12.36
CA PHE A 62 6.83 -7.80 -12.09
C PHE A 62 6.05 -8.53 -13.19
N VAL A 63 4.86 -8.05 -13.58
CA VAL A 63 4.05 -8.61 -14.68
C VAL A 63 4.80 -8.48 -15.99
N PHE A 64 5.37 -7.32 -16.28
CA PHE A 64 6.18 -7.08 -17.47
C PHE A 64 7.46 -7.90 -17.45
N GLY A 65 8.16 -8.00 -16.31
CA GLY A 65 9.33 -8.85 -16.17
C GLY A 65 9.00 -10.33 -16.28
N PHE A 66 7.87 -10.76 -15.75
CA PHE A 66 7.33 -12.11 -15.92
C PHE A 66 6.97 -12.37 -17.38
N VAL A 67 6.33 -11.41 -18.07
CA VAL A 67 6.03 -11.47 -19.51
C VAL A 67 7.31 -11.51 -20.33
N VAL A 68 8.34 -10.73 -20.00
CA VAL A 68 9.65 -10.76 -20.68
C VAL A 68 10.38 -12.07 -20.43
N VAL A 69 10.33 -12.63 -19.21
CA VAL A 69 10.89 -13.94 -18.90
C VAL A 69 10.09 -15.05 -19.60
N MET A 70 8.76 -14.96 -19.64
CA MET A 70 7.89 -15.89 -20.37
C MET A 70 8.14 -15.81 -21.87
N LEU A 71 8.22 -14.61 -22.45
CA LEU A 71 8.55 -14.41 -23.86
C LEU A 71 9.97 -14.88 -24.15
N GLY A 72 10.94 -14.61 -23.27
CA GLY A 72 12.30 -15.13 -23.37
C GLY A 72 12.37 -16.65 -23.28
N ALA A 73 11.55 -17.26 -22.43
CA ALA A 73 11.41 -18.70 -22.31
C ALA A 73 10.71 -19.31 -23.53
N ILE A 74 9.65 -18.68 -24.06
CA ILE A 74 8.96 -19.08 -25.31
C ILE A 74 9.90 -18.94 -26.50
N PHE A 75 10.69 -17.86 -26.56
CA PHE A 75 11.71 -17.65 -27.58
C PHE A 75 12.81 -18.70 -27.44
N ALA A 76 13.28 -18.98 -26.21
CA ALA A 76 14.22 -20.04 -25.89
C ALA A 76 13.68 -21.46 -26.13
N PHE A 77 12.37 -21.64 -26.08
CA PHE A 77 11.70 -22.88 -26.42
C PHE A 77 11.58 -23.03 -27.95
N SER A 78 11.50 -21.91 -28.67
CA SER A 78 11.54 -21.83 -30.14
C SER A 78 12.99 -21.94 -30.70
N ILE A 79 14.00 -22.08 -29.83
CA ILE A 79 15.44 -22.25 -30.18
C ILE A 79 15.76 -23.62 -30.78
N ALA A 80 14.79 -24.53 -31.00
CA ALA A 80 15.03 -25.67 -31.90
C ALA A 80 15.59 -25.25 -33.28
N SER A 81 15.38 -23.98 -33.68
CA SER A 81 15.88 -23.35 -34.90
C SER A 81 17.05 -22.37 -34.74
N VAL A 82 17.54 -22.06 -33.53
CA VAL A 82 18.61 -21.06 -33.34
C VAL A 82 19.97 -21.75 -33.14
N PRO A 83 21.03 -21.33 -33.87
CA PRO A 83 22.38 -21.88 -33.71
C PRO A 83 22.85 -21.79 -32.25
N ARG A 84 23.31 -22.92 -31.69
CA ARG A 84 23.78 -23.03 -30.29
C ARG A 84 24.88 -22.03 -29.91
N SER A 85 25.58 -21.46 -30.89
CA SER A 85 26.59 -20.42 -30.70
C SER A 85 26.02 -19.06 -30.25
N LEU A 86 24.73 -18.79 -30.48
CA LEU A 86 24.09 -17.50 -30.16
C LEU A 86 23.41 -17.48 -28.77
N THR A 87 23.15 -18.64 -28.18
CA THR A 87 22.50 -18.79 -26.87
C THR A 87 23.15 -17.99 -25.72
N PRO A 88 24.49 -17.95 -25.55
CA PRO A 88 25.10 -17.18 -24.45
C PRO A 88 24.90 -15.66 -24.58
N PHE A 89 24.60 -15.15 -25.77
CA PHE A 89 24.34 -13.73 -26.00
C PHE A 89 22.89 -13.33 -25.76
N LEU A 90 21.94 -14.27 -25.90
CA LEU A 90 20.50 -13.99 -25.74
C LEU A 90 20.05 -13.94 -24.27
N ILE A 91 20.68 -14.71 -23.38
CA ILE A 91 20.33 -14.77 -21.95
C ILE A 91 20.59 -13.44 -21.18
N PRO A 92 21.73 -12.73 -21.36
CA PRO A 92 21.99 -11.51 -20.59
C PRO A 92 21.14 -10.31 -21.00
N VAL A 93 20.60 -10.27 -22.22
CA VAL A 93 19.80 -9.16 -22.75
C VAL A 93 18.54 -8.87 -21.91
N PRO A 94 17.66 -9.83 -21.60
CA PRO A 94 16.49 -9.58 -20.75
C PRO A 94 16.88 -9.23 -19.30
N ILE A 95 17.96 -9.82 -18.78
CA ILE A 95 18.47 -9.52 -17.43
C ILE A 95 18.94 -8.07 -17.35
N LEU A 96 19.72 -7.61 -18.35
CA LEU A 96 20.19 -6.24 -18.45
C LEU A 96 19.02 -5.26 -18.64
N GLY A 97 18.05 -5.62 -19.50
CA GLY A 97 16.82 -4.84 -19.69
C GLY A 97 16.05 -4.64 -18.38
N LEU A 98 15.87 -5.71 -17.60
CA LEU A 98 15.23 -5.65 -16.28
C LEU A 98 16.00 -4.75 -15.29
N LEU A 99 17.33 -4.86 -15.27
CA LEU A 99 18.18 -4.02 -14.42
C LEU A 99 18.08 -2.53 -14.78
N LEU A 100 18.11 -2.20 -16.07
CA LEU A 100 18.00 -0.83 -16.56
C LEU A 100 16.61 -0.23 -16.28
N ILE A 101 15.54 -1.00 -16.50
CA ILE A 101 14.17 -0.59 -16.16
C ILE A 101 14.04 -0.35 -14.65
N TYR A 102 14.55 -1.28 -13.82
CA TYR A 102 14.56 -1.13 -12.37
C TYR A 102 15.32 0.14 -11.92
N MET A 103 16.48 0.41 -12.50
CA MET A 103 17.28 1.60 -12.20
C MET A 103 16.60 2.91 -12.65
N TRP A 104 16.09 2.95 -13.87
CA TRP A 104 15.35 4.11 -14.41
C TRP A 104 14.14 4.42 -13.53
N TYR A 105 13.42 3.39 -13.13
CA TYR A 105 12.29 3.50 -12.22
C TYR A 105 12.68 4.01 -10.82
N LYS A 106 13.69 3.39 -10.19
CA LYS A 106 14.22 3.84 -8.89
C LYS A 106 14.69 5.30 -8.97
N ARG A 107 15.13 5.77 -10.13
CA ARG A 107 15.49 7.18 -10.34
C ARG A 107 14.26 8.08 -10.51
N ARG A 108 13.25 7.65 -11.29
CA ARG A 108 12.07 8.46 -11.64
C ARG A 108 11.08 8.59 -10.48
N SER A 109 10.85 7.52 -9.71
CA SER A 109 9.78 7.49 -8.71
C SER A 109 10.17 8.09 -7.35
N TYR A 110 11.45 8.28 -7.08
CA TYR A 110 11.92 8.81 -5.79
C TYR A 110 12.05 10.34 -5.77
N ARG A 111 12.33 10.97 -6.91
CA ARG A 111 12.40 12.44 -7.03
C ARG A 111 11.11 13.16 -6.60
N PRO A 112 9.92 12.81 -7.15
CA PRO A 112 8.69 13.51 -6.77
C PRO A 112 8.31 13.27 -5.30
N MET A 113 8.66 12.09 -4.76
CA MET A 113 8.42 11.79 -3.34
C MET A 113 9.27 12.68 -2.43
N CYS A 114 10.57 12.82 -2.71
CA CYS A 114 11.46 13.67 -1.90
C CYS A 114 11.03 15.15 -1.95
N GLN A 115 10.57 15.62 -3.10
CA GLN A 115 10.01 16.97 -3.24
C GLN A 115 8.74 17.15 -2.42
N ARG A 116 7.80 16.20 -2.47
CA ARG A 116 6.58 16.26 -1.65
C ARG A 116 6.86 16.25 -0.14
N VAL A 117 7.74 15.36 0.32
CA VAL A 117 8.10 15.29 1.75
C VAL A 117 8.60 16.65 2.21
N ALA A 118 9.46 17.26 1.41
CA ALA A 118 10.03 18.55 1.76
C ALA A 118 9.04 19.70 1.70
N ILE A 119 8.12 19.71 0.73
CA ILE A 119 7.03 20.69 0.69
C ILE A 119 6.22 20.61 1.98
N ILE A 120 5.80 19.41 2.39
CA ILE A 120 5.07 19.19 3.65
C ILE A 120 5.90 19.62 4.86
N SER A 121 7.20 19.28 4.87
CA SER A 121 8.09 19.71 5.95
C SER A 121 8.17 21.24 6.04
N ILE A 122 8.30 21.93 4.91
CA ILE A 122 8.36 23.40 4.82
C ILE A 122 7.05 24.01 5.32
N GLU A 123 5.91 23.48 4.88
CA GLU A 123 4.59 23.90 5.33
C GLU A 123 4.43 23.70 6.85
N GLU A 124 4.93 22.63 7.42
CA GLU A 124 4.90 22.41 8.88
C GLU A 124 5.93 23.25 9.66
N GLY A 125 6.66 24.14 8.98
CA GLY A 125 7.63 25.01 9.62
C GLY A 125 9.02 24.40 9.76
N ALA A 126 9.32 23.27 9.10
CA ALA A 126 10.60 22.57 9.18
C ALA A 126 11.37 22.58 7.85
N CYS A 127 12.70 22.54 7.93
CA CYS A 127 13.55 22.53 6.74
C CYS A 127 13.33 21.27 5.90
N GLY A 128 13.00 21.41 4.61
CA GLY A 128 12.78 20.26 3.71
C GLY A 128 13.99 19.33 3.49
N ALA A 129 15.20 19.77 3.85
CA ALA A 129 16.43 18.99 3.69
C ALA A 129 16.85 18.23 4.97
N CYS A 130 16.87 18.90 6.13
CA CYS A 130 17.38 18.34 7.40
C CYS A 130 16.38 18.34 8.56
N TRP A 131 15.17 18.89 8.36
CA TRP A 131 14.10 19.00 9.36
C TRP A 131 14.40 19.91 10.55
N TYR A 132 15.33 20.84 10.43
CA TYR A 132 15.49 21.90 11.42
C TYR A 132 14.25 22.80 11.49
N ASP A 133 13.82 23.20 12.68
CA ASP A 133 12.68 24.11 12.88
C ASP A 133 12.99 25.52 12.37
N LEU A 134 12.27 25.96 11.35
CA LEU A 134 12.44 27.27 10.71
C LEU A 134 11.56 28.35 11.34
N ARG A 135 10.60 28.00 12.21
CA ARG A 135 9.59 28.93 12.74
C ARG A 135 10.19 30.03 13.62
N GLN A 136 11.35 29.76 14.23
CA GLN A 136 12.03 30.68 15.14
C GLN A 136 13.07 31.56 14.44
N LEU A 137 13.31 31.34 13.15
CA LEU A 137 14.31 32.10 12.41
C LEU A 137 13.68 33.37 11.85
N PRO A 138 14.33 34.55 12.01
CA PRO A 138 13.89 35.74 11.30
C PRO A 138 14.15 35.59 9.80
N PRO A 139 13.22 36.00 8.92
CA PRO A 139 13.50 36.04 7.49
C PRO A 139 14.62 37.04 7.19
N GLY A 140 15.51 36.69 6.26
CA GLY A 140 16.51 37.61 5.74
C GLY A 140 15.88 38.75 4.93
N GLU A 141 16.71 39.71 4.51
CA GLU A 141 16.28 40.85 3.67
C GLU A 141 15.66 40.40 2.33
N ASP A 142 16.02 39.21 1.85
CA ASP A 142 15.49 38.59 0.64
C ASP A 142 14.17 37.81 0.86
N GLY A 143 13.62 37.84 2.08
CA GLY A 143 12.40 37.12 2.45
C GLY A 143 12.59 35.61 2.58
N MET A 144 13.84 35.13 2.64
CA MET A 144 14.16 33.71 2.78
C MET A 144 14.53 33.36 4.23
N LEU A 145 14.18 32.16 4.65
CA LEU A 145 14.65 31.51 5.88
C LEU A 145 15.81 30.60 5.50
N VAL A 146 17.01 30.89 6.02
CA VAL A 146 18.21 30.08 5.80
C VAL A 146 18.39 29.12 6.96
N CYS A 147 18.31 27.82 6.69
CA CYS A 147 18.51 26.79 7.69
C CYS A 147 19.97 26.81 8.20
N PRO A 148 20.23 26.95 9.51
CA PRO A 148 21.61 27.02 10.04
C PRO A 148 22.37 25.69 9.89
N GLU A 149 21.68 24.55 9.88
CA GLU A 149 22.28 23.22 9.78
C GLU A 149 22.79 22.89 8.37
N CYS A 150 21.92 23.02 7.36
CA CYS A 150 22.21 22.58 6.00
C CYS A 150 22.38 23.72 5.00
N GLN A 151 22.16 24.96 5.42
CA GLN A 151 22.25 26.16 4.56
C GLN A 151 21.24 26.19 3.41
N ALA A 152 20.20 25.36 3.46
CA ALA A 152 19.06 25.44 2.53
C ALA A 152 18.23 26.69 2.81
N ALA A 153 17.84 27.39 1.74
CA ALA A 153 17.05 28.61 1.81
C ALA A 153 15.62 28.38 1.29
N TRP A 154 14.63 28.71 2.11
CA TRP A 154 13.21 28.53 1.81
C TRP A 154 12.46 29.87 1.94
N LEU A 155 11.50 30.13 1.06
CA LEU A 155 10.68 31.35 1.15
C LEU A 155 9.89 31.38 2.47
N ALA A 156 10.02 32.46 3.24
CA ALA A 156 9.31 32.61 4.51
C ALA A 156 7.78 32.53 4.34
N SER A 157 7.27 32.98 3.20
CA SER A 157 5.85 32.90 2.85
C SER A 157 5.32 31.46 2.75
N ARG A 158 6.16 30.47 2.38
CA ARG A 158 5.78 29.04 2.33
C ARG A 158 5.80 28.37 3.69
N VAL A 159 6.67 28.84 4.58
CA VAL A 159 6.87 28.28 5.93
C VAL A 159 5.78 28.78 6.87
N LEU A 160 5.39 30.04 6.73
CA LEU A 160 4.46 30.70 7.66
C LEU A 160 2.99 30.57 7.24
N SER A 161 2.66 30.21 5.98
CA SER A 161 1.28 30.16 5.48
C SER A 161 0.41 29.13 6.20
N SER A 162 0.97 27.98 6.56
CA SER A 162 0.27 26.83 7.16
C SER A 162 0.24 26.90 8.68
N ALA A 163 1.19 27.59 9.31
CA ALA A 163 1.17 27.88 10.74
C ALA A 163 0.15 28.98 11.10
N ARG A 164 -0.27 29.81 10.15
CA ARG A 164 -1.08 31.02 10.42
C ARG A 164 -2.58 30.78 10.52
N GLU A 165 -3.08 29.61 10.16
CA GLU A 165 -4.52 29.38 10.09
C GLU A 165 -4.91 27.94 10.44
N MET A 166 -4.43 27.42 11.58
CA MET A 166 -5.24 26.42 12.29
C MET A 166 -6.36 27.19 13.01
N ARG A 167 -7.33 27.69 12.24
CA ARG A 167 -8.54 28.30 12.81
C ARG A 167 -9.24 27.20 13.62
N PRO A 168 -9.56 27.41 14.91
CA PRO A 168 -10.44 26.51 15.63
C PRO A 168 -11.81 26.53 14.94
N GLY A 169 -12.08 25.54 14.09
CA GLY A 169 -13.36 25.37 13.38
C GLY A 169 -13.32 25.14 11.86
N GLU A 170 -12.17 25.00 11.21
CA GLU A 170 -12.13 24.81 9.76
C GLU A 170 -12.45 23.36 9.33
N GLU A 171 -13.43 23.20 8.45
CA GLU A 171 -13.99 21.92 7.97
C GLU A 171 -13.08 21.27 6.91
N PRO A 172 -12.97 19.92 6.83
CA PRO A 172 -11.97 19.26 5.99
C PRO A 172 -12.14 19.54 4.49
N LEU A 173 -11.01 19.63 3.78
CA LEU A 173 -10.88 19.89 2.34
C LEU A 173 -11.91 19.15 1.46
N PRO A 174 -12.40 19.79 0.38
CA PRO A 174 -13.39 19.21 -0.52
C PRO A 174 -12.85 17.98 -1.26
N LYS A 175 -13.68 16.93 -1.31
CA LYS A 175 -13.41 15.66 -1.99
C LYS A 175 -13.11 15.89 -3.47
N GLY A 176 -11.94 15.43 -3.93
CA GLY A 176 -11.63 15.33 -5.36
C GLY A 176 -12.66 14.49 -6.12
N ASP A 177 -12.83 14.81 -7.40
CA ASP A 177 -13.88 14.28 -8.27
C ASP A 177 -13.85 12.74 -8.38
N ALA A 178 -15.02 12.12 -8.30
CA ALA A 178 -15.19 10.68 -8.08
C ALA A 178 -14.88 9.81 -9.31
N SER A 179 -14.66 10.44 -10.47
CA SER A 179 -14.40 9.77 -11.75
C SER A 179 -12.98 9.19 -11.82
N ASP A 180 -11.97 9.88 -11.28
CA ASP A 180 -10.56 9.42 -11.27
C ASP A 180 -10.32 8.22 -10.34
N HIS A 181 -11.21 7.98 -9.38
CA HIS A 181 -11.07 6.88 -8.43
C HIS A 181 -11.38 5.49 -9.04
N LYS A 182 -12.19 5.40 -10.09
CA LYS A 182 -12.59 4.08 -10.66
C LYS A 182 -11.44 3.37 -11.39
N GLU A 183 -10.63 4.10 -12.15
CA GLU A 183 -9.48 3.51 -12.85
C GLU A 183 -8.40 3.05 -11.84
N ILE A 184 -8.12 3.88 -10.84
CA ILE A 184 -7.20 3.57 -9.75
C ILE A 184 -7.69 2.34 -8.95
N GLU A 185 -8.99 2.25 -8.65
CA GLU A 185 -9.58 1.10 -7.93
C GLU A 185 -9.51 -0.20 -8.74
N SER A 186 -9.70 -0.14 -10.06
CA SER A 186 -9.62 -1.31 -10.94
C SER A 186 -8.18 -1.87 -11.02
N MET A 187 -7.19 -0.97 -11.11
CA MET A 187 -5.79 -1.33 -11.25
C MET A 187 -5.18 -1.79 -9.92
N ALA A 188 -5.63 -1.23 -8.80
CA ALA A 188 -5.30 -1.70 -7.47
C ALA A 188 -5.80 -3.12 -7.16
N LYS A 189 -7.05 -3.43 -7.53
CA LYS A 189 -7.64 -4.77 -7.37
C LYS A 189 -6.83 -5.84 -8.11
N PHE A 190 -6.19 -5.47 -9.21
CA PHE A 190 -5.36 -6.39 -10.01
C PHE A 190 -3.98 -6.65 -9.38
N LEU A 191 -3.41 -5.71 -8.62
CA LEU A 191 -1.99 -5.75 -8.20
C LEU A 191 -1.77 -6.22 -6.76
N ALA A 192 -2.84 -6.66 -6.06
CA ALA A 192 -2.81 -7.18 -4.69
C ALA A 192 -2.07 -6.26 -3.70
N VAL A 193 -2.10 -4.95 -3.96
CA VAL A 193 -1.60 -3.92 -3.05
C VAL A 193 -2.68 -3.72 -1.99
N ASP A 194 -2.30 -3.73 -0.71
CA ASP A 194 -3.23 -3.59 0.43
C ASP A 194 -3.73 -2.14 0.53
N LEU A 195 -4.56 -1.78 -0.44
CA LEU A 195 -5.37 -0.58 -0.51
C LEU A 195 -6.44 -0.72 0.57
N PRO A 196 -6.55 0.22 1.52
CA PRO A 196 -7.69 0.19 2.41
C PRO A 196 -8.94 0.30 1.57
N THR A 197 -9.87 -0.59 1.84
CA THR A 197 -11.05 -0.69 1.02
C THR A 197 -11.96 0.48 1.36
N PRO A 198 -12.27 1.39 0.41
CA PRO A 198 -13.11 2.53 0.72
C PRO A 198 -14.51 2.05 1.10
N VAL A 199 -15.06 2.63 2.16
CA VAL A 199 -16.42 2.44 2.64
C VAL A 199 -17.09 3.80 2.73
N LYS A 200 -18.32 3.91 2.24
CA LYS A 200 -19.11 5.14 2.39
C LYS A 200 -19.95 5.03 3.66
N ASP A 201 -19.96 6.10 4.45
CA ASP A 201 -20.87 6.26 5.58
C ASP A 201 -22.27 6.70 5.08
N GLU A 202 -23.25 6.83 5.99
CA GLU A 202 -24.63 7.20 5.63
C GLU A 202 -24.74 8.64 5.08
N LYS A 203 -23.75 9.49 5.36
CA LYS A 203 -23.65 10.86 4.84
C LYS A 203 -22.88 10.93 3.52
N GLY A 204 -22.53 9.78 2.91
CA GLY A 204 -21.77 9.70 1.67
C GLY A 204 -20.30 10.12 1.79
N ARG A 205 -19.75 10.20 3.01
CA ARG A 205 -18.32 10.40 3.28
C ARG A 205 -17.58 9.09 3.12
N THR A 206 -16.42 9.15 2.46
CA THR A 206 -15.60 7.97 2.20
C THR A 206 -14.58 7.82 3.31
N PHE A 207 -14.53 6.64 3.89
CA PHE A 207 -13.57 6.23 4.90
C PHE A 207 -12.84 4.96 4.47
N SER A 208 -11.77 4.62 5.17
CA SER A 208 -11.08 3.34 5.03
C SER A 208 -11.77 2.29 5.88
N LEU A 209 -12.13 1.13 5.31
CA LEU A 209 -12.60 -0.02 6.09
C LEU A 209 -11.51 -0.52 7.06
N VAL A 210 -11.87 -0.73 8.33
CA VAL A 210 -10.97 -1.26 9.36
C VAL A 210 -10.48 -2.66 8.99
N ARG A 211 -9.19 -2.91 9.18
CA ARG A 211 -8.59 -4.22 8.89
C ARG A 211 -8.71 -5.15 10.10
N SER A 212 -8.75 -6.46 9.84
CA SER A 212 -8.83 -7.46 10.92
C SER A 212 -7.65 -7.42 11.90
N ARG A 213 -6.48 -6.95 11.43
CA ARG A 213 -5.26 -6.79 12.24
C ARG A 213 -5.43 -5.64 13.22
N ASP A 214 -6.06 -4.55 12.81
CA ASP A 214 -6.31 -3.40 13.67
C ASP A 214 -7.39 -3.73 14.71
N LEU A 215 -8.41 -4.52 14.34
CA LEU A 215 -9.35 -5.09 15.33
C LEU A 215 -8.65 -5.97 16.37
N ARG A 216 -7.64 -6.77 15.98
CA ARG A 216 -6.84 -7.54 16.94
C ARG A 216 -6.04 -6.64 17.89
N ARG A 217 -5.44 -5.56 17.38
CA ARG A 217 -4.75 -4.56 18.22
C ARG A 217 -5.70 -3.88 19.20
N HIS A 218 -6.93 -3.58 18.77
CA HIS A 218 -7.97 -3.07 19.66
C HIS A 218 -8.36 -4.12 20.72
N ALA A 219 -8.46 -5.40 20.33
CA ALA A 219 -8.71 -6.50 21.26
C ALA A 219 -7.60 -6.65 22.32
N GLU A 220 -6.33 -6.48 21.94
CA GLU A 220 -5.19 -6.54 22.87
C GLU A 220 -5.22 -5.43 23.93
N ARG A 221 -5.84 -4.29 23.61
CA ARG A 221 -5.97 -3.12 24.51
C ARG A 221 -7.29 -3.09 25.28
N SER A 222 -8.20 -4.00 24.98
CA SER A 222 -9.54 -4.01 25.56
C SER A 222 -9.72 -5.21 26.50
N GLU A 223 -10.63 -5.11 27.45
CA GLU A 223 -10.95 -6.18 28.40
C GLU A 223 -12.40 -6.64 28.27
N GLY A 224 -12.71 -7.77 28.89
CA GLY A 224 -14.08 -8.30 29.00
C GLY A 224 -14.79 -8.54 27.67
N GLU A 225 -16.06 -8.14 27.63
CA GLU A 225 -16.95 -8.38 26.48
C GLU A 225 -16.48 -7.67 25.21
N LEU A 226 -15.93 -6.46 25.34
CA LEU A 226 -15.46 -5.68 24.19
C LEU A 226 -14.31 -6.39 23.46
N ARG A 227 -13.38 -7.00 24.21
CA ARG A 227 -12.31 -7.84 23.65
C ARG A 227 -12.88 -9.02 22.86
N ALA A 228 -13.90 -9.69 23.39
CA ALA A 228 -14.55 -10.81 22.70
C ALA A 228 -15.18 -10.35 21.37
N ARG A 229 -15.88 -9.20 21.35
CA ARG A 229 -16.47 -8.62 20.13
C ARG A 229 -15.43 -8.32 19.06
N TYR A 230 -14.27 -7.75 19.43
CA TYR A 230 -13.18 -7.50 18.49
C TYR A 230 -12.59 -8.78 17.89
N LEU A 231 -12.37 -9.81 18.70
CA LEU A 231 -11.83 -11.09 18.24
C LEU A 231 -12.81 -11.80 17.31
N GLU A 232 -14.10 -11.78 17.64
CA GLU A 232 -15.16 -12.36 16.83
C GLU A 232 -15.30 -11.63 15.50
N ALA A 233 -15.38 -10.29 15.50
CA ALA A 233 -15.39 -9.48 14.29
C ALA A 233 -14.17 -9.76 13.39
N SER A 234 -12.98 -9.85 13.99
CA SER A 234 -11.74 -10.20 13.29
C SER A 234 -11.77 -11.61 12.69
N ALA A 235 -12.44 -12.57 13.35
CA ALA A 235 -12.62 -13.93 12.84
C ALA A 235 -13.64 -13.95 11.69
N SER A 236 -14.78 -13.27 11.82
CA SER A 236 -15.82 -13.17 10.78
C SER A 236 -15.29 -12.49 9.51
N LEU A 237 -14.51 -11.42 9.63
CA LEU A 237 -13.85 -10.79 8.48
C LEU A 237 -12.83 -11.73 7.82
N ARG A 238 -12.15 -12.58 8.59
CA ARG A 238 -11.21 -13.58 8.03
C ARG A 238 -11.94 -14.65 7.24
N SER A 239 -13.07 -15.15 7.73
CA SER A 239 -13.84 -16.20 7.06
C SER A 239 -14.60 -15.69 5.84
N ALA A 240 -15.11 -14.45 5.84
CA ALA A 240 -15.93 -13.87 4.77
C ALA A 240 -15.26 -13.80 3.37
N GLY A 241 -13.93 -13.93 3.30
CA GLY A 241 -13.16 -13.98 2.04
C GLY A 241 -12.42 -15.30 1.79
N MET A 242 -12.55 -16.27 2.69
CA MET A 242 -11.68 -17.45 2.74
C MET A 242 -11.86 -18.37 1.53
N VAL A 243 -13.11 -18.64 1.12
CA VAL A 243 -13.42 -19.50 -0.03
C VAL A 243 -12.81 -18.96 -1.33
N ARG A 244 -12.98 -17.67 -1.61
CA ARG A 244 -12.42 -17.03 -2.81
C ARG A 244 -10.89 -17.07 -2.82
N ARG A 245 -10.26 -16.87 -1.66
CA ARG A 245 -8.79 -16.97 -1.52
C ARG A 245 -8.30 -18.39 -1.76
N TYR A 246 -8.96 -19.39 -1.17
CA TYR A 246 -8.65 -20.80 -1.41
C TYR A 246 -8.77 -21.16 -2.89
N ALA A 247 -9.89 -20.80 -3.53
CA ALA A 247 -10.09 -21.05 -4.95
C ALA A 247 -9.01 -20.39 -5.82
N ALA A 248 -8.61 -19.14 -5.53
CA ALA A 248 -7.57 -18.44 -6.27
C ALA A 248 -6.18 -19.08 -6.08
N VAL A 249 -5.78 -19.37 -4.83
CA VAL A 249 -4.48 -20.01 -4.55
C VAL A 249 -4.43 -21.42 -5.14
N LEU A 250 -5.51 -22.20 -4.99
CA LEU A 250 -5.61 -23.53 -5.57
C LEU A 250 -5.51 -23.48 -7.10
N GLY A 251 -6.24 -22.56 -7.75
CA GLY A 251 -6.16 -22.36 -9.20
C GLY A 251 -4.74 -22.03 -9.69
N ILE A 252 -4.04 -21.14 -8.98
CA ILE A 252 -2.65 -20.79 -9.27
C ILE A 252 -1.72 -22.01 -9.12
N LEU A 253 -1.87 -22.79 -8.03
CA LEU A 253 -1.05 -23.97 -7.79
C LEU A 253 -1.30 -25.08 -8.81
N VAL A 254 -2.57 -25.33 -9.18
CA VAL A 254 -2.93 -26.30 -10.21
C VAL A 254 -2.33 -25.89 -11.56
N PHE A 255 -2.45 -24.62 -11.95
CA PHE A 255 -1.85 -24.10 -13.18
C PHE A 255 -0.32 -24.25 -13.18
N ALA A 256 0.34 -23.86 -12.09
CA ALA A 256 1.79 -23.97 -11.95
C ALA A 256 2.26 -25.44 -11.98
N GLY A 257 1.50 -26.35 -11.36
CA GLY A 257 1.77 -27.79 -11.38
C GLY A 257 1.57 -28.43 -12.76
N LEU A 258 0.53 -28.04 -13.50
CA LEU A 258 0.31 -28.47 -14.89
C LEU A 258 1.46 -28.00 -15.80
N MET A 259 1.90 -26.75 -15.65
CA MET A 259 3.07 -26.24 -16.36
C MET A 259 4.35 -27.01 -16.00
N PHE A 260 4.57 -27.32 -14.73
CA PHE A 260 5.75 -28.09 -14.31
C PHE A 260 5.73 -29.52 -14.87
N THR A 261 4.61 -30.24 -14.75
CA THR A 261 4.47 -31.64 -15.19
C THR A 261 4.56 -31.80 -16.71
N THR A 262 3.97 -30.89 -17.49
CA THR A 262 4.08 -30.89 -18.96
C THR A 262 5.52 -30.63 -19.42
N ASN A 263 6.27 -29.79 -18.73
CA ASN A 263 7.69 -29.56 -19.05
C ASN A 263 8.58 -30.72 -18.60
N ALA A 264 8.32 -31.30 -17.43
CA ALA A 264 9.06 -32.47 -16.93
C ALA A 264 8.86 -33.71 -17.82
N SER A 265 7.63 -33.97 -18.25
CA SER A 265 7.32 -35.09 -19.16
C SER A 265 7.98 -34.91 -20.53
N ARG A 266 8.01 -33.69 -21.07
CA ARG A 266 8.80 -33.39 -22.28
C ARG A 266 10.29 -33.70 -22.10
N MET A 267 10.88 -33.29 -20.98
CA MET A 267 12.29 -33.57 -20.67
C MET A 267 12.60 -35.07 -20.55
N THR A 268 11.62 -35.90 -20.16
CA THR A 268 11.81 -37.36 -20.16
C THR A 268 11.80 -37.99 -21.56
N LEU A 269 11.18 -37.33 -22.54
CA LEU A 269 11.02 -37.84 -23.90
C LEU A 269 12.10 -37.31 -24.87
N THR A 270 12.70 -36.15 -24.60
CA THR A 270 13.74 -35.55 -25.44
C THR A 270 15.15 -35.75 -24.88
N SER A 271 16.18 -35.75 -25.73
CA SER A 271 17.58 -35.92 -25.30
C SER A 271 17.95 -34.88 -24.24
N ARG A 272 18.43 -35.35 -23.08
CA ARG A 272 18.72 -34.52 -21.89
C ARG A 272 19.90 -33.59 -22.15
N SER A 273 19.62 -32.33 -22.46
CA SER A 273 20.64 -31.30 -22.43
C SER A 273 20.78 -30.74 -21.01
N PRO A 274 21.97 -30.25 -20.59
CA PRO A 274 22.13 -29.57 -19.30
C PRO A 274 21.20 -28.36 -19.13
N GLY A 275 20.77 -27.73 -20.24
CA GLY A 275 19.85 -26.60 -20.23
C GLY A 275 18.45 -26.97 -19.74
N ASP A 276 17.98 -28.19 -20.03
CA ASP A 276 16.65 -28.65 -19.63
C ASP A 276 16.52 -28.75 -18.10
N TRP A 277 17.58 -29.22 -17.43
CA TRP A 277 17.65 -29.29 -15.97
C TRP A 277 17.63 -27.92 -15.31
N LEU A 278 18.35 -26.94 -15.87
CA LEU A 278 18.34 -25.56 -15.36
C LEU A 278 16.94 -24.94 -15.52
N PHE A 279 16.29 -25.14 -16.67
CA PHE A 279 14.94 -24.67 -16.90
C PHE A 279 13.94 -25.26 -15.89
N LEU A 280 14.04 -26.57 -15.63
CA LEU A 280 13.17 -27.27 -14.68
C LEU A 280 13.38 -26.77 -13.24
N LEU A 281 14.64 -26.47 -12.85
CA LEU A 281 14.95 -25.85 -11.56
C LEU A 281 14.36 -24.43 -11.44
N VAL A 282 14.44 -23.61 -12.49
CA VAL A 282 13.84 -22.27 -12.50
C VAL A 282 12.32 -22.35 -12.39
N MET A 283 11.68 -23.29 -13.10
CA MET A 283 10.24 -23.52 -13.01
C MET A 283 9.84 -24.00 -11.61
N LEU A 284 10.58 -24.94 -11.02
CA LEU A 284 10.36 -25.41 -9.65
C LEU A 284 10.46 -24.25 -8.66
N TYR A 285 11.50 -23.43 -8.77
CA TYR A 285 11.67 -22.23 -7.95
C TYR A 285 10.46 -21.29 -8.11
N GLY A 286 9.99 -21.07 -9.34
CA GLY A 286 8.79 -20.27 -9.62
C GLY A 286 7.54 -20.81 -8.93
N VAL A 287 7.29 -22.12 -9.03
CA VAL A 287 6.14 -22.79 -8.37
C VAL A 287 6.23 -22.63 -6.85
N VAL A 288 7.40 -22.92 -6.26
CA VAL A 288 7.62 -22.80 -4.81
C VAL A 288 7.44 -21.36 -4.35
N TYR A 289 8.03 -20.41 -5.07
CA TYR A 289 7.93 -18.98 -4.76
C TYR A 289 6.47 -18.51 -4.82
N ILE A 290 5.74 -18.85 -5.88
CA ILE A 290 4.33 -18.53 -6.04
C ILE A 290 3.49 -19.17 -4.92
N GLY A 291 3.78 -20.43 -4.57
CA GLY A 291 3.14 -21.11 -3.44
C GLY A 291 3.35 -20.38 -2.11
N LEU A 292 4.59 -20.02 -1.78
CA LEU A 292 4.94 -19.25 -0.59
C LEU A 292 4.25 -17.87 -0.56
N ARG A 293 4.14 -17.20 -1.72
CA ARG A 293 3.43 -15.92 -1.83
C ARG A 293 1.91 -16.09 -1.73
N GLY A 294 1.37 -17.18 -2.27
CA GLY A 294 -0.04 -17.58 -2.12
C GLY A 294 -0.41 -17.82 -0.65
N ILE A 295 0.48 -18.45 0.12
CA ILE A 295 0.33 -18.58 1.58
C ILE A 295 0.28 -17.18 2.23
N GLY A 296 1.12 -16.24 1.79
CA GLY A 296 1.06 -14.85 2.26
C GLY A 296 -0.29 -14.18 1.98
N LEU A 297 -0.90 -14.43 0.81
CA LEU A 297 -2.25 -13.95 0.48
C LEU A 297 -3.34 -14.56 1.36
N PHE A 298 -3.11 -15.77 1.88
CA PHE A 298 -4.06 -16.45 2.78
C PHE A 298 -4.21 -15.71 4.11
N PHE A 299 -3.09 -15.22 4.65
CA PHE A 299 -3.07 -14.50 5.93
C PHE A 299 -3.47 -13.02 5.80
N ARG A 300 -3.64 -12.50 4.59
CA ARG A 300 -4.12 -11.14 4.35
C ARG A 300 -5.64 -11.09 4.37
N THR A 301 -6.20 -10.13 5.10
CA THR A 301 -7.65 -9.97 5.26
C THR A 301 -8.30 -9.03 4.28
N ASP A 302 -7.52 -8.46 3.37
CA ASP A 302 -7.86 -7.35 2.48
C ASP A 302 -8.70 -7.76 1.25
N GLY A 303 -9.65 -8.68 1.42
CA GLY A 303 -10.45 -9.23 0.32
C GLY A 303 -11.97 -9.27 0.57
N VAL A 304 -12.42 -8.78 1.72
CA VAL A 304 -13.86 -8.72 2.03
C VAL A 304 -14.45 -7.49 1.36
N LYS A 305 -15.51 -7.67 0.57
CA LYS A 305 -16.22 -6.53 -0.03
C LYS A 305 -16.83 -5.66 1.09
N PRO A 306 -16.78 -4.32 1.01
CA PRO A 306 -17.37 -3.44 2.03
C PRO A 306 -18.83 -3.77 2.34
N ALA A 307 -19.61 -4.11 1.30
CA ALA A 307 -21.00 -4.52 1.42
C ALA A 307 -21.23 -5.73 2.35
N ARG A 308 -20.23 -6.59 2.56
CA ARG A 308 -20.29 -7.70 3.53
C ARG A 308 -19.64 -7.34 4.86
N ALA A 309 -18.54 -6.58 4.84
CA ALA A 309 -17.79 -6.22 6.04
C ALA A 309 -18.56 -5.24 6.94
N THR A 310 -19.18 -4.22 6.35
CA THR A 310 -19.88 -3.16 7.07
C THR A 310 -21.02 -3.72 7.95
N PRO A 311 -21.96 -4.53 7.43
CA PRO A 311 -23.01 -5.12 8.28
C PRO A 311 -22.45 -6.02 9.39
N LEU A 312 -21.39 -6.80 9.12
CA LEU A 312 -20.77 -7.67 10.12
C LEU A 312 -20.16 -6.90 11.31
N LEU A 313 -19.62 -5.71 11.04
CA LEU A 313 -19.04 -4.83 12.05
C LEU A 313 -20.13 -4.07 12.81
N LEU A 314 -21.13 -3.54 12.11
CA LEU A 314 -22.27 -2.85 12.73
C LEU A 314 -23.12 -3.81 13.58
N ALA A 315 -23.28 -5.07 13.16
CA ALA A 315 -23.93 -6.11 13.96
C ALA A 315 -23.20 -6.43 15.28
N ARG A 316 -21.96 -5.99 15.44
CA ARG A 316 -21.16 -6.11 16.68
C ARG A 316 -20.96 -4.76 17.37
N SER A 317 -21.69 -3.74 16.93
CA SER A 317 -21.54 -2.36 17.39
C SER A 317 -20.10 -1.87 17.30
N LEU A 318 -19.42 -2.14 16.19
CA LEU A 318 -18.07 -1.63 15.89
C LEU A 318 -18.12 -0.73 14.66
N CYS A 319 -17.37 0.37 14.70
CA CYS A 319 -17.25 1.30 13.59
C CYS A 319 -16.55 0.63 12.39
N PRO A 320 -17.19 0.55 11.21
CA PRO A 320 -16.58 0.02 10.00
C PRO A 320 -15.29 0.74 9.57
N SER A 321 -15.10 2.00 9.97
CA SER A 321 -13.95 2.82 9.57
C SER A 321 -12.71 2.57 10.45
N CYS A 322 -12.81 2.91 11.74
CA CYS A 322 -11.67 2.84 12.68
C CYS A 322 -11.71 1.62 13.61
N GLY A 323 -12.79 0.85 13.60
CA GLY A 323 -13.01 -0.30 14.47
C GLY A 323 -13.55 0.02 15.86
N SER A 324 -13.53 1.27 16.34
CA SER A 324 -13.95 1.61 17.70
C SER A 324 -15.39 1.21 18.03
N SER A 325 -15.66 0.92 19.31
CA SER A 325 -17.01 0.60 19.80
C SER A 325 -18.02 1.71 19.50
N LEU A 326 -19.23 1.31 19.12
CA LEU A 326 -20.42 2.12 18.94
C LEU A 326 -21.52 1.76 19.96
N PHE A 327 -21.25 0.85 20.91
CA PHE A 327 -22.27 0.26 21.77
C PHE A 327 -23.01 1.27 22.67
N ASP A 328 -22.29 2.24 23.22
CA ASP A 328 -22.84 3.24 24.16
C ASP A 328 -23.06 4.62 23.51
N ILE A 329 -23.10 4.67 22.17
CA ILE A 329 -23.26 5.92 21.44
C ILE A 329 -24.70 6.02 20.96
N GLU A 330 -25.45 6.96 21.53
CA GLU A 330 -26.81 7.27 21.13
C GLU A 330 -26.87 7.71 19.65
N SER A 331 -27.93 7.28 18.97
CA SER A 331 -28.21 7.74 17.61
C SER A 331 -28.73 9.17 17.63
N ASN A 332 -28.34 9.99 16.65
CA ASN A 332 -28.89 11.33 16.47
C ASN A 332 -30.37 11.28 16.05
N ALA A 333 -31.01 12.45 15.94
CA ALA A 333 -32.42 12.58 15.52
C ALA A 333 -32.73 11.96 14.13
N GLU A 334 -31.70 11.74 13.30
CA GLU A 334 -31.82 11.10 11.98
C GLU A 334 -31.68 9.57 12.04
N GLY A 335 -31.42 8.99 13.22
CA GLY A 335 -31.19 7.56 13.42
C GLY A 335 -29.77 7.09 13.06
N HIS A 336 -28.79 8.00 13.03
CA HIS A 336 -27.38 7.70 12.77
C HIS A 336 -26.56 7.73 14.05
N THR A 337 -25.74 6.72 14.27
CA THR A 337 -24.71 6.72 15.34
C THR A 337 -23.40 7.28 14.77
N VAL A 338 -22.93 8.39 15.35
CA VAL A 338 -21.68 9.05 14.93
C VAL A 338 -20.52 8.56 15.77
N CYS A 339 -19.52 7.96 15.13
CA CYS A 339 -18.33 7.46 15.79
C CYS A 339 -17.51 8.61 16.39
N THR A 340 -17.23 8.58 17.69
CA THR A 340 -16.46 9.63 18.39
C THR A 340 -14.99 9.71 17.98
N GLN A 341 -14.42 8.62 17.46
CA GLN A 341 -12.99 8.56 17.07
C GLN A 341 -12.71 9.10 15.66
N CYS A 342 -13.54 8.76 14.67
CA CYS A 342 -13.30 9.14 13.26
C CYS A 342 -14.43 9.98 12.65
N SER A 343 -15.47 10.30 13.42
CA SER A 343 -16.64 11.08 13.00
C SER A 343 -17.50 10.44 11.89
N ALA A 344 -17.25 9.17 11.50
CA ALA A 344 -18.08 8.45 10.54
C ALA A 344 -19.49 8.17 11.11
N ALA A 345 -20.52 8.33 10.30
CA ALA A 345 -21.92 8.18 10.70
C ALA A 345 -22.53 6.90 10.12
N TRP A 346 -23.07 6.02 10.97
CA TRP A 346 -23.58 4.71 10.58
C TRP A 346 -25.01 4.49 11.05
N LYS A 347 -25.82 3.83 10.22
CA LYS A 347 -27.13 3.36 10.64
C LYS A 347 -26.98 2.01 11.35
N MET A 348 -27.29 1.98 12.64
CA MET A 348 -27.22 0.74 13.41
C MET A 348 -28.38 -0.20 13.02
N PRO A 349 -28.14 -1.51 12.87
CA PRO A 349 -29.23 -2.46 12.68
C PRO A 349 -30.14 -2.44 13.90
N ALA A 350 -31.46 -2.44 13.69
CA ALA A 350 -32.42 -2.51 14.79
C ALA A 350 -32.12 -3.75 15.64
N THR A 351 -32.04 -3.57 16.96
CA THR A 351 -31.59 -4.59 17.92
C THR A 351 -32.36 -5.92 17.80
N THR A 352 -33.59 -5.86 17.27
CA THR A 352 -34.49 -7.00 17.06
C THR A 352 -34.02 -7.95 15.94
N ASP A 353 -33.15 -7.52 15.02
CA ASP A 353 -32.79 -8.28 13.81
C ASP A 353 -31.42 -9.00 13.88
N MET A 354 -30.71 -8.94 15.01
CA MET A 354 -29.35 -9.51 15.11
C MET A 354 -29.28 -11.05 14.99
N ARG A 355 -30.39 -11.77 15.19
CA ARG A 355 -30.41 -13.25 15.08
C ARG A 355 -30.38 -13.74 13.63
N SER A 356 -30.87 -12.96 12.67
CA SER A 356 -30.94 -13.36 11.25
C SER A 356 -29.59 -13.23 10.53
N VAL A 357 -28.79 -12.23 10.88
CA VAL A 357 -27.52 -11.90 10.19
C VAL A 357 -26.35 -12.84 10.55
N CYS A 358 -26.40 -13.47 11.73
CA CYS A 358 -25.36 -14.39 12.19
C CYS A 358 -25.57 -15.83 11.72
N GLN A 359 -26.70 -16.16 11.07
CA GLN A 359 -26.83 -17.47 10.43
C GLN A 359 -25.88 -17.51 9.22
N PRO A 360 -24.96 -18.49 9.15
CA PRO A 360 -24.14 -18.68 7.97
C PRO A 360 -25.10 -18.84 6.77
N PRO A 361 -24.81 -18.23 5.61
CA PRO A 361 -25.66 -18.39 4.44
C PRO A 361 -25.84 -19.89 4.18
N GLU A 362 -27.09 -20.36 4.15
CA GLU A 362 -27.40 -21.73 3.77
C GLU A 362 -26.70 -22.00 2.45
N MET A 363 -25.71 -22.90 2.48
CA MET A 363 -24.98 -23.27 1.26
C MET A 363 -25.99 -23.99 0.37
N PRO A 364 -26.20 -23.54 -0.88
CA PRO A 364 -27.06 -24.27 -1.80
C PRO A 364 -26.47 -25.68 -1.97
N ASN A 365 -27.30 -26.70 -1.69
CA ASN A 365 -26.96 -28.12 -1.87
C ASN A 365 -26.65 -28.45 -3.32
#